data_AF-A0A0D3FD29-F1
#
_entry.id   AF-A0A0D3FD29-F1
#
_cell.length_a   1.000
_cell.length_b   1.000
_cell.length_c   1.000
_cell.angle_alpha   90.00
_cell.angle_beta   90.00
_cell.angle_gamma   90.00
#
_symmetry.space_group_name_H-M   'P 1'
#
loop_
_entity.id
_entity.type
_entity.pdbx_description
1 polymer ?
#
loop_
_entity_poly.entity_id
_entity_poly.type
_entity_poly.pdbx_seq_one_letter_code
_entity_poly.pdbx_strand_id
1 'polypeptide(L)'
;MAPPRANSGDGNDGAVGGQSKLSPSGLPIREIPGGYGVPFFSPLRDRLDYYYFQGADEFFRSRVARHGGATVLGGHRPLAFLDAADPRHAKIKRVVMSLAAARMHHVAPAFRAAFAAMFDAVEAGLGAAVEFNKLNMRYMLDFTCAALFGGEPPSKVVGDGAVTKAMAWLAFQLHPIASKVVRPWPLEELLLHTFSLPPFLVRRGYATLKAYFADAAAAVLDDAEKNHPGIPRDELLDNLVFVAIFNAFGGFKIFLPHIKI
;
A
#
# COMPACT_ATOMS: atom_id res chain seq x y z
N MET A 1 28.58 -1.97 -62.64
CA MET A 1 29.03 -0.57 -62.61
C MET A 1 29.56 -0.30 -61.21
N ALA A 2 30.86 -0.11 -61.08
CA ALA A 2 31.59 -0.03 -59.81
C ALA A 2 31.25 1.26 -59.02
N PRO A 3 31.40 1.28 -57.69
CA PRO A 3 31.12 2.46 -56.87
C PRO A 3 32.21 3.53 -57.04
N PRO A 4 31.88 4.84 -57.01
CA PRO A 4 32.89 5.87 -56.92
C PRO A 4 33.29 6.17 -55.46
N ARG A 5 34.57 5.85 -55.23
CA ARG A 5 35.62 6.45 -54.38
C ARG A 5 35.29 7.34 -53.17
N ALA A 6 35.95 6.95 -52.08
CA ALA A 6 36.30 7.72 -50.91
C ALA A 6 37.03 9.03 -51.24
N ASN A 7 36.78 10.05 -50.41
CA ASN A 7 37.68 11.19 -50.27
C ASN A 7 38.52 11.01 -49.00
N SER A 8 39.82 10.91 -49.22
CA SER A 8 40.92 10.84 -48.26
C SER A 8 41.22 12.21 -47.66
N GLY A 9 41.65 12.25 -46.39
CA GLY A 9 42.22 13.44 -45.78
C GLY A 9 42.78 13.11 -44.39
N ASP A 10 44.09 12.87 -44.38
CA ASP A 10 44.94 12.51 -43.24
C ASP A 10 44.88 13.48 -42.04
N GLY A 11 45.20 12.91 -40.88
CA GLY A 11 46.10 13.57 -39.94
C GLY A 11 45.43 14.27 -38.76
N ASN A 12 45.47 13.62 -37.59
CA ASN A 12 46.27 14.03 -36.44
C ASN A 12 45.60 13.52 -35.15
N ASP A 13 46.11 12.40 -34.64
CA ASP A 13 45.82 11.90 -33.30
C ASP A 13 46.43 12.88 -32.27
N GLY A 14 45.69 13.94 -31.99
CA GLY A 14 46.00 14.93 -30.97
C GLY A 14 44.88 14.94 -29.93
N ALA A 15 45.13 14.26 -28.81
CA ALA A 15 44.50 14.39 -27.50
C ALA A 15 43.22 15.25 -27.42
N VAL A 16 42.04 14.61 -27.39
CA VAL A 16 40.81 15.25 -26.92
C VAL A 16 40.27 14.44 -25.75
N GLY A 17 40.46 15.00 -24.55
CA GLY A 17 39.87 14.50 -23.31
C GLY A 17 38.36 14.32 -23.45
N GLY A 18 37.85 13.26 -22.85
CA GLY A 18 36.46 12.84 -22.98
C GLY A 18 35.48 13.97 -22.67
N GLN A 19 34.79 14.46 -23.71
CA GLN A 19 33.61 15.28 -23.51
C GLN A 19 32.54 14.40 -22.86
N SER A 20 32.29 14.63 -21.57
CA SER A 20 31.15 14.03 -20.87
C SER A 20 29.89 14.43 -21.63
N LYS A 21 29.14 13.45 -22.17
CA LYS A 21 27.85 13.71 -22.81
C LYS A 21 26.98 14.46 -21.80
N LEU A 22 26.61 15.71 -22.09
CA LEU A 22 25.72 16.51 -21.26
C LEU A 22 24.27 16.21 -21.68
N SER A 23 23.37 16.18 -20.70
CA SER A 23 21.93 16.11 -20.95
C SER A 23 21.42 17.45 -21.53
N PRO A 24 20.21 17.52 -22.10
CA PRO A 24 19.61 18.76 -22.61
C PRO A 24 19.50 19.89 -21.58
N SER A 25 19.54 19.55 -20.28
CA SER A 25 19.53 20.47 -19.14
C SER A 25 20.93 20.81 -18.60
N GLY A 26 22.00 20.44 -19.32
CA GLY A 26 23.38 20.79 -18.96
C GLY A 26 23.98 19.97 -17.82
N LEU A 27 23.29 18.92 -17.34
CA LEU A 27 23.81 18.04 -16.30
C LEU A 27 24.70 16.93 -16.91
N PRO A 28 25.81 16.55 -16.23
CA PRO A 28 26.67 15.46 -16.67
C PRO A 28 25.91 14.14 -16.65
N ILE A 29 25.89 13.44 -17.79
CA ILE A 29 25.33 12.09 -17.86
C ILE A 29 26.29 11.15 -17.13
N ARG A 30 25.81 10.55 -16.05
CA ARG A 30 26.48 9.49 -15.30
C ARG A 30 25.71 8.20 -15.51
N GLU A 31 26.43 7.07 -15.59
CA GLU A 31 25.79 5.77 -15.49
C GLU A 31 25.05 5.66 -14.17
N ILE A 32 23.86 5.06 -14.18
CA ILE A 32 23.11 4.81 -12.95
C ILE A 32 23.96 3.82 -12.14
N PRO A 33 24.51 4.26 -11.00
CA PRO A 33 25.44 3.44 -10.28
C PRO A 33 24.71 2.29 -9.57
N GLY A 34 25.40 1.17 -9.32
CA GLY A 34 24.83 -0.03 -8.69
C GLY A 34 24.57 -1.19 -9.66
N GLY A 35 24.33 -2.38 -9.10
CA GLY A 35 24.02 -3.59 -9.86
C GLY A 35 23.29 -4.61 -8.99
N TYR A 36 22.59 -5.56 -9.62
CA TYR A 36 21.76 -6.55 -8.92
C TYR A 36 22.56 -7.72 -8.31
N GLY A 37 23.89 -7.70 -8.42
CA GLY A 37 24.77 -8.73 -7.92
C GLY A 37 24.51 -10.10 -8.57
N VAL A 38 24.66 -11.16 -7.78
CA VAL A 38 24.41 -12.54 -8.23
C VAL A 38 22.91 -12.83 -8.14
N PRO A 39 22.25 -13.29 -9.23
CA PRO A 39 20.85 -13.68 -9.20
C PRO A 39 20.52 -14.59 -8.02
N PHE A 40 19.35 -14.40 -7.41
CA PHE A 40 18.83 -15.09 -6.21
C PHE A 40 19.58 -14.82 -4.90
N PHE A 41 20.91 -14.87 -4.87
CA PHE A 41 21.69 -14.71 -3.62
C PHE A 41 21.79 -13.27 -3.16
N SER A 42 22.04 -12.33 -4.08
CA SER A 42 22.13 -10.91 -3.73
C SER A 42 20.79 -10.35 -3.23
N PRO A 43 19.64 -10.60 -3.89
CA PRO A 43 18.33 -10.19 -3.37
C PRO A 43 17.96 -10.81 -2.01
N LEU A 44 18.34 -12.08 -1.78
CA LEU A 44 18.07 -12.74 -0.49
C LEU A 44 18.88 -12.11 0.64
N ARG A 45 20.17 -11.86 0.40
CA ARG A 45 21.04 -11.16 1.36
C ARG A 45 20.52 -9.76 1.67
N ASP A 46 20.14 -9.02 0.63
CA ASP A 46 19.55 -7.69 0.75
C ASP A 46 18.28 -7.68 1.61
N ARG A 47 17.43 -8.70 1.44
CA ARG A 47 16.21 -8.88 2.24
C ARG A 47 16.52 -9.18 3.71
N LEU A 48 17.50 -10.04 3.98
CA LEU A 48 17.93 -10.35 5.35
C LEU A 48 18.55 -9.14 6.04
N ASP A 49 19.33 -8.35 5.31
CA ASP A 49 19.88 -7.08 5.78
C ASP A 49 18.76 -6.08 6.10
N TYR A 50 17.73 -5.97 5.25
CA TYR A 50 16.58 -5.10 5.48
C TYR A 50 15.79 -5.45 6.76
N TYR A 51 15.51 -6.73 7.01
CA TYR A 51 14.60 -7.15 8.09
C TYR A 51 15.28 -7.49 9.41
N TYR A 52 16.48 -8.06 9.38
CA TYR A 52 17.09 -8.68 10.56
C TYR A 52 18.45 -8.10 10.93
N PHE A 53 19.34 -7.83 9.97
CA PHE A 53 20.73 -7.46 10.30
C PHE A 53 20.98 -5.95 10.37
N GLN A 54 20.30 -5.13 9.58
CA GLN A 54 20.46 -3.66 9.56
C GLN A 54 19.17 -2.94 9.98
N GLY A 55 18.02 -3.40 9.50
CA GLY A 55 16.73 -2.73 9.70
C GLY A 55 16.44 -1.65 8.63
N ALA A 56 15.16 -1.33 8.43
CA ALA A 56 14.69 -0.48 7.32
C ALA A 56 15.40 0.89 7.25
N ASP A 57 15.58 1.57 8.39
CA ASP A 57 16.18 2.91 8.44
C ASP A 57 17.67 2.92 8.05
N GLU A 58 18.45 1.91 8.46
CA GLU A 58 19.86 1.77 8.07
C GLU A 58 20.04 1.18 6.67
N PHE A 59 19.15 0.27 6.26
CA PHE A 59 19.13 -0.26 4.90
C PHE A 59 18.95 0.86 3.87
N PHE A 60 17.97 1.76 4.10
CA PHE A 60 17.75 2.87 3.19
C PHE A 60 18.84 3.94 3.30
N ARG A 61 19.39 4.25 4.49
CA ARG A 61 20.52 5.20 4.61
C ARG A 61 21.80 4.70 3.93
N SER A 62 22.13 3.42 4.11
CA SER A 62 23.32 2.81 3.49
C SER A 62 23.18 2.67 1.96
N ARG A 63 21.95 2.51 1.46
CA ARG A 63 21.62 2.47 0.02
C ARG A 63 21.39 3.84 -0.60
N VAL A 64 20.90 4.84 0.12
CA VAL A 64 20.85 6.24 -0.34
C VAL A 64 22.28 6.78 -0.49
N ALA A 65 23.22 6.32 0.34
CA ALA A 65 24.66 6.53 0.14
C ALA A 65 25.26 5.71 -1.03
N ARG A 66 24.53 4.73 -1.58
CA ARG A 66 25.09 3.68 -2.46
C ARG A 66 24.11 3.16 -3.52
N HIS A 67 23.25 4.04 -4.05
CA HIS A 67 22.41 3.86 -5.25
C HIS A 67 20.97 3.33 -5.04
N GLY A 68 20.01 3.91 -5.78
CA GLY A 68 18.57 3.76 -5.59
C GLY A 68 17.78 3.11 -6.74
N GLY A 69 16.64 2.48 -6.43
CA GLY A 69 15.64 1.97 -7.40
C GLY A 69 14.60 0.98 -6.82
N ALA A 70 13.40 0.91 -7.44
CA ALA A 70 12.15 0.28 -6.98
C ALA A 70 11.59 -0.84 -7.93
N THR A 71 10.55 -1.57 -7.49
CA THR A 71 9.91 -2.72 -8.21
C THR A 71 8.37 -2.68 -8.23
N VAL A 72 7.74 -3.29 -9.26
CA VAL A 72 6.29 -3.35 -9.56
C VAL A 72 5.80 -4.81 -9.62
N LEU A 73 4.55 -5.06 -9.19
CA LEU A 73 3.81 -6.34 -9.37
C LEU A 73 2.33 -6.08 -9.74
N GLY A 74 1.66 -7.04 -10.38
CA GLY A 74 0.26 -6.94 -10.81
C GLY A 74 -0.52 -8.27 -10.81
N GLY A 75 -1.85 -8.18 -10.99
CA GLY A 75 -2.77 -9.32 -11.17
C GLY A 75 -4.29 -8.99 -11.19
N HIS A 76 -4.68 -7.77 -11.58
CA HIS A 76 -5.78 -6.93 -11.08
C HIS A 76 -5.27 -6.02 -9.99
N ARG A 77 -5.22 -4.75 -10.34
CA ARG A 77 -4.48 -3.74 -9.62
C ARG A 77 -5.52 -2.87 -8.94
N PRO A 78 -5.65 -2.93 -7.60
CA PRO A 78 -6.26 -1.85 -6.85
C PRO A 78 -5.74 -0.51 -7.38
N LEU A 79 -6.52 0.57 -7.29
CA LEU A 79 -6.14 1.88 -7.82
C LEU A 79 -4.69 2.26 -7.49
N ALA A 80 -4.23 1.92 -6.28
CA ALA A 80 -2.86 2.16 -5.81
C ALA A 80 -1.75 1.54 -6.68
N PHE A 81 -2.09 0.51 -7.46
CA PHE A 81 -1.17 -0.24 -8.32
C PHE A 81 -1.44 0.01 -9.82
N LEU A 82 -2.50 0.74 -10.20
CA LEU A 82 -2.74 1.08 -11.60
C LEU A 82 -1.82 2.23 -12.03
N ASP A 83 -1.14 2.03 -13.16
CA ASP A 83 -0.36 3.10 -13.78
C ASP A 83 -1.28 4.23 -14.26
N ALA A 84 -0.79 5.47 -14.26
CA ALA A 84 -1.57 6.63 -14.67
C ALA A 84 -2.00 6.59 -16.15
N ALA A 85 -1.29 5.84 -17.00
CA ALA A 85 -1.66 5.60 -18.39
C ALA A 85 -2.81 4.61 -18.56
N ASP A 86 -3.15 3.81 -17.53
CA ASP A 86 -4.30 2.90 -17.59
C ASP A 86 -5.60 3.72 -17.50
N PRO A 87 -6.51 3.63 -18.48
CA PRO A 87 -7.75 4.40 -18.48
C PRO A 87 -8.65 4.11 -17.27
N ARG A 88 -8.47 2.97 -16.59
CA ARG A 88 -9.19 2.64 -15.34
C ARG A 88 -8.69 3.43 -14.15
N HIS A 89 -7.40 3.80 -14.11
CA HIS A 89 -6.83 4.59 -13.01
C HIS A 89 -7.58 5.91 -12.85
N ALA A 90 -7.74 6.66 -13.95
CA ALA A 90 -8.42 7.95 -13.93
C ALA A 90 -9.91 7.81 -13.51
N LYS A 91 -10.59 6.76 -14.00
CA LYS A 91 -11.99 6.49 -13.69
C LYS A 91 -12.20 6.16 -12.21
N ILE A 92 -11.48 5.17 -11.69
CA ILE A 92 -11.61 4.73 -10.28
C ILE A 92 -11.15 5.84 -9.34
N LYS A 93 -10.04 6.55 -9.66
CA LYS A 93 -9.57 7.68 -8.86
C LYS A 93 -10.60 8.80 -8.77
N ARG A 94 -11.31 9.08 -9.87
CA ARG A 94 -12.38 10.08 -9.87
C ARG A 94 -13.51 9.70 -8.90
N VAL A 95 -13.96 8.45 -8.91
CA VAL A 95 -14.98 7.96 -7.95
C VAL A 95 -14.50 8.14 -6.51
N VAL A 96 -13.27 7.70 -6.20
CA VAL A 96 -12.70 7.82 -4.84
C VAL A 96 -12.56 9.28 -4.40
N MET A 97 -12.14 10.17 -5.31
CA MET A 97 -12.00 11.61 -5.01
C MET A 97 -13.36 12.28 -4.83
N SER A 98 -14.36 11.95 -5.65
CA SER A 98 -15.73 12.42 -5.50
C SER A 98 -16.32 11.96 -4.17
N LEU A 99 -16.09 10.69 -3.79
CA LEU A 99 -16.49 10.16 -2.48
C LEU A 99 -15.85 10.96 -1.34
N ALA A 100 -14.54 11.16 -1.38
CA ALA A 100 -13.83 11.93 -0.36
C ALA A 100 -14.35 13.38 -0.25
N ALA A 101 -14.60 14.03 -1.39
CA ALA A 101 -15.15 15.37 -1.43
C ALA A 101 -16.58 15.44 -0.84
N ALA A 102 -17.44 14.48 -1.20
CA ALA A 102 -18.80 14.40 -0.67
C ALA A 102 -18.84 14.12 0.84
N ARG A 103 -17.84 13.39 1.35
CA ARG A 103 -17.79 12.93 2.75
C ARG A 103 -16.95 13.79 3.68
N MET A 104 -16.19 14.73 3.14
CA MET A 104 -15.36 15.71 3.85
C MET A 104 -16.02 16.24 5.15
N HIS A 105 -17.26 16.74 5.05
CA HIS A 105 -17.94 17.37 6.17
C HIS A 105 -18.35 16.40 7.29
N HIS A 106 -18.37 15.09 7.01
CA HIS A 106 -18.70 14.05 7.98
C HIS A 106 -17.48 13.56 8.76
N VAL A 107 -16.25 13.82 8.27
CA VAL A 107 -15.02 13.30 8.89
C VAL A 107 -14.82 13.85 10.30
N ALA A 108 -14.86 15.17 10.49
CA ALA A 108 -14.61 15.76 11.80
C ALA A 108 -15.66 15.37 12.87
N PRO A 109 -16.98 15.37 12.57
CA PRO A 109 -17.98 14.85 13.50
C PRO A 109 -17.79 13.36 13.82
N ALA A 110 -17.55 12.52 12.80
CA ALA A 110 -17.36 11.08 13.00
C ALA A 110 -16.09 10.79 13.83
N PHE A 111 -15.01 11.54 13.61
CA PHE A 111 -13.77 11.40 14.36
C PHE A 111 -13.97 11.74 15.83
N ARG A 112 -14.63 12.87 16.13
CA ARG A 112 -14.93 13.27 17.51
C ARG A 112 -15.79 12.22 18.21
N ALA A 113 -16.83 11.72 17.55
CA ALA A 113 -17.69 10.68 18.10
C ALA A 113 -16.93 9.37 18.38
N ALA A 114 -16.07 8.94 17.46
CA ALA A 114 -15.29 7.72 17.63
C ALA A 114 -14.26 7.83 18.76
N PHE A 115 -13.56 8.96 18.88
CA PHE A 115 -12.60 9.18 19.97
C PHE A 115 -13.30 9.33 21.32
N ALA A 116 -14.43 10.05 21.39
CA ALA A 116 -15.22 10.14 22.61
C ALA A 116 -15.65 8.74 23.08
N ALA A 117 -16.26 7.95 22.20
CA ALA A 117 -16.69 6.59 22.54
C ALA A 117 -15.52 5.66 22.91
N MET A 118 -14.34 5.85 22.29
CA MET A 118 -13.13 5.12 22.67
C MET A 118 -12.67 5.49 24.09
N PHE A 119 -12.62 6.77 24.43
CA PHE A 119 -12.22 7.22 25.76
C PHE A 119 -13.22 6.79 26.82
N ASP A 120 -14.53 6.89 26.56
CA ASP A 120 -15.57 6.38 27.46
C ASP A 120 -15.39 4.87 27.73
N ALA A 121 -15.05 4.09 26.70
CA ALA A 121 -14.79 2.65 26.85
C ALA A 121 -13.49 2.36 27.61
N VAL A 122 -12.47 3.21 27.46
CA VAL A 122 -11.23 3.11 28.25
C VAL A 122 -11.52 3.43 29.71
N GLU A 123 -12.24 4.52 29.99
CA GLU A 123 -12.59 4.95 31.34
C GLU A 123 -13.45 3.92 32.08
N ALA A 124 -14.44 3.34 31.41
CA ALA A 124 -15.25 2.25 31.94
C ALA A 124 -14.42 1.02 32.30
N GLY A 125 -13.26 0.83 31.66
CA GLY A 125 -12.34 -0.27 31.88
C GLY A 125 -11.26 -0.01 32.93
N LEU A 126 -11.08 1.23 33.42
CA LEU A 126 -9.94 1.61 34.30
C LEU A 126 -9.88 0.87 35.65
N GLY A 127 -10.91 0.08 36.00
CA GLY A 127 -10.88 -0.86 37.13
C GLY A 127 -10.21 -2.22 36.83
N ALA A 128 -9.76 -2.46 35.60
CA ALA A 128 -9.14 -3.70 35.12
C ALA A 128 -8.04 -3.41 34.07
N ALA A 129 -7.38 -4.46 33.56
CA ALA A 129 -6.43 -4.31 32.46
C ALA A 129 -7.17 -3.92 31.16
N VAL A 130 -6.97 -2.69 30.69
CA VAL A 130 -7.57 -2.17 29.45
C VAL A 130 -6.60 -2.30 28.28
N GLU A 131 -6.99 -3.07 27.26
CA GLU A 131 -6.24 -3.17 26.00
C GLU A 131 -6.57 -1.99 25.07
N PHE A 132 -5.94 -0.83 25.33
CA PHE A 132 -6.15 0.41 24.56
C PHE A 132 -6.04 0.19 23.05
N ASN A 133 -4.99 -0.51 22.60
CA ASN A 133 -4.76 -0.73 21.17
C ASN A 133 -5.90 -1.53 20.51
N LYS A 134 -6.53 -2.45 21.25
CA LYS A 134 -7.68 -3.23 20.77
C LYS A 134 -8.92 -2.35 20.61
N LEU A 135 -9.20 -1.49 21.60
CA LEU A 135 -10.29 -0.52 21.54
C LEU A 135 -10.06 0.48 20.40
N ASN A 136 -8.88 1.06 20.31
CA ASN A 136 -8.52 2.00 19.25
C ASN A 136 -8.73 1.39 17.86
N MET A 137 -8.26 0.17 17.61
CA MET A 137 -8.50 -0.50 16.31
C MET A 137 -9.98 -0.71 15.99
N ARG A 138 -10.82 -1.01 17.00
CA ARG A 138 -12.27 -1.14 16.82
C ARG A 138 -12.89 0.20 16.41
N TYR A 139 -12.70 1.24 17.21
CA TYR A 139 -13.30 2.55 16.96
C TYR A 139 -12.76 3.20 15.69
N MET A 140 -11.50 2.96 15.31
CA MET A 140 -10.94 3.49 14.06
C MET A 140 -11.47 2.79 12.82
N LEU A 141 -11.74 1.48 12.87
CA LEU A 141 -12.42 0.78 11.77
C LEU A 141 -13.86 1.29 11.60
N ASP A 142 -14.56 1.49 12.71
CA ASP A 142 -15.91 2.04 12.72
C ASP A 142 -15.96 3.48 12.19
N PHE A 143 -15.07 4.32 12.68
CA PHE A 143 -14.87 5.68 12.17
C PHE A 143 -14.61 5.69 10.67
N THR A 144 -13.71 4.84 10.17
CA THR A 144 -13.33 4.82 8.76
C THR A 144 -14.54 4.50 7.88
N CYS A 145 -15.34 3.50 8.26
CA CYS A 145 -16.52 3.11 7.48
C CYS A 145 -17.64 4.15 7.59
N ALA A 146 -17.90 4.68 8.79
CA ALA A 146 -18.89 5.72 9.01
C ALA A 146 -18.53 7.03 8.29
N ALA A 147 -17.24 7.41 8.27
CA ALA A 147 -16.77 8.59 7.58
C ALA A 147 -16.90 8.44 6.06
N LEU A 148 -16.47 7.30 5.50
CA LEU A 148 -16.46 7.08 4.04
C LEU A 148 -17.84 6.75 3.46
N PHE A 149 -18.64 5.94 4.14
CA PHE A 149 -19.89 5.41 3.58
C PHE A 149 -21.12 5.82 4.39
N GLY A 150 -20.93 6.13 5.68
CA GLY A 150 -22.04 6.33 6.60
C GLY A 150 -22.62 4.98 7.04
N GLY A 151 -23.89 5.00 7.45
CA GLY A 151 -24.60 3.79 7.87
C GLY A 151 -24.10 3.20 9.19
N GLU A 152 -24.50 1.95 9.44
CA GLU A 152 -24.11 1.24 10.66
C GLU A 152 -22.64 0.80 10.60
N PRO A 153 -21.89 0.94 11.71
CA PRO A 153 -20.49 0.55 11.78
C PRO A 153 -20.30 -0.97 11.64
N PRO A 154 -19.14 -1.43 11.13
CA PRO A 154 -18.81 -2.83 10.99
C PRO A 154 -18.81 -3.57 12.33
N SER A 155 -18.51 -2.91 13.45
CA SER A 155 -18.62 -3.55 14.77
C SER A 155 -20.03 -3.97 15.16
N LYS A 156 -21.08 -3.34 14.60
CA LYS A 156 -22.48 -3.74 14.83
C LYS A 156 -22.98 -4.74 13.80
N VAL A 157 -22.61 -4.59 12.53
CA VAL A 157 -23.09 -5.46 11.45
C VAL A 157 -22.31 -6.79 11.39
N VAL A 158 -20.98 -6.72 11.48
CA VAL A 158 -20.09 -7.90 11.42
C VAL A 158 -19.75 -8.43 12.82
N GLY A 159 -19.93 -7.60 13.85
CA GLY A 159 -19.64 -7.94 15.25
C GLY A 159 -18.16 -7.73 15.63
N ASP A 160 -17.79 -8.20 16.82
CA ASP A 160 -16.44 -8.04 17.39
C ASP A 160 -15.31 -8.65 16.52
N GLY A 161 -15.66 -9.53 15.58
CA GLY A 161 -14.72 -10.13 14.64
C GLY A 161 -14.37 -9.27 13.41
N ALA A 162 -14.94 -8.07 13.27
CA ALA A 162 -14.69 -7.17 12.13
C ALA A 162 -13.21 -6.79 12.00
N VAL A 163 -12.62 -6.31 13.10
CA VAL A 163 -11.20 -5.90 13.15
C VAL A 163 -10.29 -7.07 12.86
N THR A 164 -10.56 -8.25 13.45
CA THR A 164 -9.75 -9.45 13.21
C THR A 164 -9.76 -9.85 11.74
N LYS A 165 -10.91 -9.79 11.07
CA LYS A 165 -11.02 -10.08 9.63
C LYS A 165 -10.27 -9.06 8.78
N ALA A 166 -10.41 -7.77 9.11
CA ALA A 166 -9.73 -6.69 8.40
C ALA A 166 -8.21 -6.77 8.55
N MET A 167 -7.73 -7.02 9.77
CA MET A 167 -6.31 -7.22 10.08
C MET A 167 -5.75 -8.50 9.45
N ALA A 168 -6.50 -9.61 9.45
CA ALA A 168 -6.07 -10.83 8.77
C ALA A 168 -5.93 -10.60 7.27
N TRP A 169 -6.88 -9.90 6.64
CA TRP A 169 -6.78 -9.52 5.22
C TRP A 169 -5.59 -8.59 4.96
N LEU A 170 -5.40 -7.54 5.77
CA LEU A 170 -4.27 -6.63 5.65
C LEU A 170 -2.93 -7.36 5.84
N ALA A 171 -2.83 -8.25 6.81
CA ALA A 171 -1.64 -9.06 7.07
C ALA A 171 -1.31 -9.96 5.88
N PHE A 172 -2.30 -10.54 5.19
CA PHE A 172 -2.08 -11.31 3.96
C PHE A 172 -1.62 -10.43 2.79
N GLN A 173 -1.98 -9.15 2.73
CA GLN A 173 -1.44 -8.24 1.71
C GLN A 173 -0.01 -7.81 2.03
N LEU A 174 0.32 -7.66 3.31
CA LEU A 174 1.61 -7.16 3.78
C LEU A 174 2.58 -8.27 4.21
N HIS A 175 2.19 -9.55 4.14
CA HIS A 175 3.03 -10.65 4.62
C HIS A 175 4.43 -10.68 3.99
N PRO A 176 4.63 -10.34 2.70
CA PRO A 176 5.97 -10.33 2.11
C PRO A 176 6.87 -9.24 2.67
N ILE A 177 6.28 -8.21 3.31
CA ILE A 177 7.00 -7.08 3.87
C ILE A 177 6.97 -7.02 5.40
N ALA A 178 6.26 -7.94 6.06
CA ALA A 178 6.03 -7.92 7.49
C ALA A 178 7.14 -8.69 8.22
N SER A 179 7.94 -7.98 9.02
CA SER A 179 9.02 -8.58 9.80
C SER A 179 8.79 -8.60 11.30
N LYS A 180 9.49 -9.49 11.99
CA LYS A 180 9.48 -9.65 13.45
C LYS A 180 8.12 -10.12 13.99
N VAL A 181 7.41 -10.89 13.17
CA VAL A 181 6.08 -11.47 13.45
C VAL A 181 6.21 -12.91 13.96
N VAL A 182 7.17 -13.69 13.46
CA VAL A 182 7.37 -15.11 13.78
C VAL A 182 8.82 -15.34 14.21
N ARG A 183 9.05 -16.02 15.34
CA ARG A 183 10.40 -16.43 15.77
C ARG A 183 10.56 -17.95 15.70
N PRO A 184 11.74 -18.46 15.30
CA PRO A 184 12.96 -17.74 14.90
C PRO A 184 12.92 -17.20 13.46
N TRP A 185 13.78 -16.24 13.12
CA TRP A 185 13.80 -15.55 11.80
C TRP A 185 13.84 -16.49 10.56
N PRO A 186 14.46 -17.69 10.57
CA PRO A 186 14.41 -18.58 9.40
C PRO A 186 12.99 -19.09 9.11
N LEU A 187 12.17 -19.25 10.15
CA LEU A 187 10.78 -19.67 10.02
C LEU A 187 9.92 -18.54 9.42
N GLU A 188 10.22 -17.30 9.80
CA GLU A 188 9.58 -16.11 9.22
C GLU A 188 9.91 -15.95 7.73
N GLU A 189 11.19 -16.14 7.35
CA GLU A 189 11.61 -16.12 5.95
C GLU A 189 10.90 -17.18 5.10
N LEU A 190 10.75 -18.39 5.63
CA LEU A 190 10.08 -19.48 4.91
C LEU A 190 8.57 -19.23 4.76
N LEU A 191 7.91 -18.79 5.83
CA LEU A 191 6.44 -18.69 5.90
C LEU A 191 5.89 -17.39 5.31
N LEU A 192 6.57 -16.26 5.50
CA LEU A 192 6.06 -14.93 5.15
C LEU A 192 6.80 -14.32 3.96
N HIS A 193 8.10 -14.55 3.80
CA HIS A 193 8.88 -13.85 2.76
C HIS A 193 9.16 -14.70 1.51
N THR A 194 8.99 -16.02 1.55
CA THR A 194 9.34 -16.92 0.43
C THR A 194 8.13 -17.36 -0.39
N PHE A 195 7.03 -17.74 0.26
CA PHE A 195 5.83 -18.20 -0.42
C PHE A 195 4.65 -17.28 -0.15
N SER A 196 3.78 -17.10 -1.14
CA SER A 196 2.50 -16.43 -0.93
C SER A 196 1.64 -17.26 0.01
N LEU A 197 1.04 -16.60 1.01
CA LEU A 197 0.13 -17.27 1.93
C LEU A 197 -1.11 -17.79 1.17
N PRO A 198 -1.59 -19.02 1.46
CA PRO A 198 -2.73 -19.58 0.73
C PRO A 198 -4.01 -18.72 0.89
N PRO A 199 -4.58 -18.18 -0.21
CA PRO A 199 -5.65 -17.18 -0.13
C PRO A 199 -6.96 -17.71 0.46
N PHE A 200 -7.16 -19.04 0.50
CA PHE A 200 -8.35 -19.64 1.09
C PHE A 200 -8.49 -19.37 2.60
N LEU A 201 -7.38 -19.09 3.30
CA LEU A 201 -7.37 -18.79 4.74
C LEU A 201 -8.09 -17.48 5.06
N VAL A 202 -8.02 -16.49 4.17
CA VAL A 202 -8.65 -15.18 4.37
C VAL A 202 -9.92 -14.99 3.56
N ARG A 203 -10.21 -15.89 2.60
CA ARG A 203 -11.35 -15.79 1.69
C ARG A 203 -12.70 -15.62 2.39
N ARG A 204 -12.97 -16.38 3.47
CA ARG A 204 -14.24 -16.28 4.22
C ARG A 204 -14.36 -14.95 4.97
N GLY A 205 -13.27 -14.51 5.59
CA GLY A 205 -13.21 -13.21 6.28
C GLY A 205 -13.40 -12.05 5.30
N TYR A 206 -12.72 -12.12 4.16
CA TYR A 206 -12.88 -11.15 3.08
C TYR A 206 -14.30 -11.12 2.52
N ALA A 207 -14.92 -12.26 2.25
CA ALA A 207 -16.30 -12.33 1.77
C ALA A 207 -17.29 -11.68 2.75
N THR A 208 -17.08 -11.87 4.06
CA THR A 208 -17.90 -11.23 5.10
C THR A 208 -17.76 -9.70 5.06
N LEU A 209 -16.52 -9.21 4.94
CA LEU A 209 -16.25 -7.77 4.82
C LEU A 209 -16.83 -7.21 3.52
N LYS A 210 -16.62 -7.89 2.40
CA LYS A 210 -17.13 -7.49 1.09
C LYS A 210 -18.67 -7.39 1.08
N ALA A 211 -19.37 -8.29 1.76
CA ALA A 211 -20.83 -8.20 1.93
C ALA A 211 -21.25 -6.94 2.72
N TYR A 212 -20.53 -6.61 3.81
CA TYR A 212 -20.75 -5.35 4.53
C TYR A 212 -20.53 -4.12 3.64
N PHE A 213 -19.42 -4.08 2.89
CA PHE A 213 -19.12 -2.95 2.00
C PHE A 213 -20.09 -2.86 0.81
N ALA A 214 -20.62 -3.98 0.32
CA ALA A 214 -21.63 -3.98 -0.75
C ALA A 214 -22.91 -3.24 -0.32
N ASP A 215 -23.30 -3.40 0.94
CA ASP A 215 -24.44 -2.71 1.54
C ASP A 215 -24.09 -1.25 1.89
N ALA A 216 -23.01 -1.04 2.67
CA ALA A 216 -22.60 0.29 3.12
C ALA A 216 -22.28 1.25 1.96
N ALA A 217 -21.64 0.76 0.89
CA ALA A 217 -21.26 1.55 -0.27
C ALA A 217 -22.29 1.52 -1.41
N ALA A 218 -23.49 0.94 -1.20
CA ALA A 218 -24.49 0.76 -2.26
C ALA A 218 -24.78 2.07 -3.03
N ALA A 219 -24.96 3.18 -2.31
CA ALA A 219 -25.22 4.48 -2.92
C ALA A 219 -24.07 4.96 -3.84
N VAL A 220 -22.81 4.70 -3.45
CA VAL A 220 -21.62 5.07 -4.24
C VAL A 220 -21.50 4.17 -5.47
N LEU A 221 -21.79 2.88 -5.32
CA LEU A 221 -21.77 1.91 -6.41
C LEU A 221 -22.84 2.23 -7.46
N ASP A 222 -24.06 2.55 -7.01
CA ASP A 222 -25.19 2.90 -7.88
C ASP A 222 -24.97 4.23 -8.60
N ASP A 223 -24.35 5.21 -7.94
CA ASP A 223 -23.95 6.47 -8.57
C ASP A 223 -22.86 6.25 -9.62
N ALA A 224 -21.86 5.43 -9.32
CA ALA A 224 -20.77 5.13 -10.24
C ALA A 224 -21.24 4.35 -11.48
N GLU A 225 -22.19 3.42 -11.34
CA GLU A 225 -22.77 2.73 -12.49
C GLU A 225 -23.48 3.69 -13.46
N LYS A 226 -24.14 4.73 -12.92
CA LYS A 226 -24.85 5.74 -13.71
C LYS A 226 -23.91 6.75 -14.35
N ASN A 227 -22.95 7.26 -13.57
CA ASN A 227 -22.11 8.41 -13.96
C ASN A 227 -20.75 8.01 -14.56
N HIS A 228 -20.32 6.76 -14.37
CA HIS A 228 -19.01 6.26 -14.79
C HIS A 228 -19.10 4.91 -15.52
N PRO A 229 -19.71 4.87 -16.73
CA PRO A 229 -19.86 3.63 -17.47
C PRO A 229 -18.50 2.96 -17.79
N GLY A 230 -18.49 1.64 -17.67
CA GLY A 230 -17.32 0.80 -17.93
C GLY A 230 -16.42 0.51 -16.71
N ILE A 231 -16.88 0.79 -15.49
CA ILE A 231 -16.31 0.19 -14.27
C ILE A 231 -17.27 -0.92 -13.81
N PRO A 232 -16.85 -2.20 -13.78
CA PRO A 232 -17.65 -3.26 -13.19
C PRO A 232 -17.92 -2.97 -11.71
N ARG A 233 -19.16 -3.19 -11.25
CA ARG A 233 -19.56 -2.99 -9.85
C ARG A 233 -18.65 -3.73 -8.87
N ASP A 234 -18.33 -4.98 -9.19
CA ASP A 234 -17.52 -5.85 -8.35
C ASP A 234 -16.06 -5.33 -8.24
N GLU A 235 -15.51 -4.83 -9.34
CA GLU A 235 -14.18 -4.20 -9.38
C GLU A 235 -14.15 -2.91 -8.55
N LEU A 236 -15.21 -2.09 -8.64
CA LEU A 236 -15.31 -0.88 -7.83
C LEU A 236 -15.45 -1.21 -6.34
N LEU A 237 -16.28 -2.19 -6.00
CA LEU A 237 -16.46 -2.65 -4.62
C LEU A 237 -15.13 -3.12 -4.01
N ASP A 238 -14.36 -3.95 -4.72
CA ASP A 238 -13.04 -4.39 -4.25
C ASP A 238 -12.07 -3.21 -4.07
N ASN A 239 -12.13 -2.20 -4.94
CA ASN A 239 -11.34 -0.97 -4.78
C ASN A 239 -11.78 -0.14 -3.56
N LEU A 240 -13.08 -0.04 -3.28
CA LEU A 240 -13.59 0.67 -2.11
C LEU A 240 -13.21 -0.04 -0.81
N VAL A 241 -13.26 -1.38 -0.78
CA VAL A 241 -12.74 -2.19 0.34
C VAL A 241 -11.25 -1.91 0.55
N PHE A 242 -10.47 -1.87 -0.54
CA PHE A 242 -9.04 -1.57 -0.48
C PHE A 242 -8.76 -0.16 0.06
N VAL A 243 -9.50 0.86 -0.41
CA VAL A 243 -9.37 2.23 0.09
C VAL A 243 -9.69 2.32 1.59
N ALA A 244 -10.78 1.67 2.02
CA ALA A 244 -11.21 1.72 3.42
C ALA A 244 -10.27 0.96 4.35
N ILE A 245 -9.91 -0.28 4.01
CA ILE A 245 -9.14 -1.16 4.90
C ILE A 245 -7.63 -0.93 4.76
N PHE A 246 -7.10 -0.90 3.54
CA PHE A 246 -5.65 -0.82 3.32
C PHE A 246 -5.14 0.61 3.44
N ASN A 247 -5.74 1.56 2.71
CA ASN A 247 -5.22 2.94 2.66
C ASN A 247 -5.60 3.74 3.92
N ALA A 248 -6.88 3.72 4.33
CA ALA A 248 -7.36 4.50 5.45
C ALA A 248 -7.10 3.80 6.79
N PHE A 249 -7.77 2.68 7.07
CA PHE A 249 -7.64 1.98 8.35
C PHE A 249 -6.20 1.49 8.63
N GLY A 250 -5.53 0.91 7.63
CA GLY A 250 -4.12 0.53 7.71
C GLY A 250 -3.20 1.73 7.99
N GLY A 251 -3.47 2.88 7.37
CA GLY A 251 -2.77 4.13 7.67
C GLY A 251 -3.01 4.62 9.10
N PHE A 252 -4.26 4.62 9.56
CA PHE A 252 -4.61 5.02 10.92
C PHE A 252 -3.94 4.15 11.99
N LYS A 253 -3.80 2.84 11.74
CA LYS A 253 -3.04 1.95 12.64
C LYS A 253 -1.59 2.42 12.85
N ILE A 254 -0.98 3.03 11.84
CA ILE A 254 0.42 3.50 11.89
C ILE A 254 0.49 4.92 12.49
N PHE A 255 -0.39 5.81 12.05
CA PHE A 255 -0.27 7.25 12.32
C PHE A 255 -1.09 7.77 13.50
N LEU A 256 -2.15 7.07 13.93
CA LEU A 256 -2.93 7.47 15.09
C LEU A 256 -2.35 6.88 16.39
N PRO A 257 -2.73 7.41 17.56
CA PRO A 257 -2.16 7.02 18.84
C PRO A 257 -2.20 5.49 19.03
N HIS A 258 -1.02 4.89 19.19
CA HIS A 258 -0.86 3.51 19.60
C HIS A 258 0.11 3.50 20.77
N ILE A 259 -0.20 2.70 21.79
CA ILE A 259 0.68 2.55 22.95
C ILE A 259 1.64 1.41 22.63
N LYS A 260 2.94 1.71 22.65
CA LYS A 260 3.99 0.69 22.60
C LYS A 260 4.05 0.04 23.99
N ILE A 261 3.61 -1.20 24.08
CA ILE A 261 3.79 -2.06 25.25
C ILE A 261 5.07 -2.86 25.05
#